data_AF-A0A6N8Z3X5-F1
#
_entry.id   AF-A0A6N8Z3X5-F1
#
_cell.length_a   1.000
_cell.length_b   1.000
_cell.length_c   1.000
_cell.angle_alpha   90.00
_cell.angle_beta   90.00
_cell.angle_gamma   90.00
#
_symmetry.space_group_name_H-M   'P 1'
#
loop_
_entity.id
_entity.type
_entity.pdbx_description
1 polymer ?
#
loop_
_entity_poly.entity_id
_entity_poly.type
_entity_poly.pdbx_seq_one_letter_code
_entity_poly.pdbx_strand_id
1 'polypeptide(L)'
;MRLPNAEQAVVAREKITRYLLALAHPQGGSKARFFTRFGFTIGRWEELANALLSLAINNDAAEIEETEHGVKYVIVGAIDAPDGRNPLVRTVWQIDHGTEFPRLITARREQHGSTEVCFKS
;
A
#
# COMPACT_ATOMS: atom_id res chain seq x y z
N MET A 1 -0.65 5.01 16.12
CA MET A 1 -1.20 6.29 15.63
C MET A 1 -1.78 6.04 14.25
N ARG A 2 -2.98 6.57 13.93
CA ARG A 2 -3.64 6.40 12.63
C ARG A 2 -3.19 7.42 11.59
N LEU A 3 -3.44 7.11 10.32
CA LEU A 3 -3.30 8.06 9.22
C LEU A 3 -4.32 9.21 9.37
N PRO A 4 -3.87 10.47 9.47
CA PRO A 4 -4.78 11.60 9.50
C PRO A 4 -5.62 11.66 8.23
N ASN A 5 -6.90 12.03 8.34
CA ASN A 5 -7.82 12.18 7.20
C ASN A 5 -7.87 10.96 6.28
N ALA A 6 -7.74 9.74 6.81
CA ALA A 6 -7.77 8.50 6.03
C ALA A 6 -9.05 8.34 5.18
N GLU A 7 -10.19 8.88 5.65
CA GLU A 7 -11.46 8.91 4.90
C GLU A 7 -11.40 9.78 3.64
N GLN A 8 -10.45 10.72 3.57
CA GLN A 8 -10.20 11.59 2.41
C GLN A 8 -8.98 11.14 1.61
N ALA A 9 -8.43 9.95 1.91
CA ALA A 9 -7.26 9.43 1.23
C ALA A 9 -7.56 9.15 -0.25
N VAL A 10 -6.58 9.45 -1.11
CA VAL A 10 -6.73 9.36 -2.56
C VAL A 10 -5.85 8.25 -3.13
N VAL A 11 -6.48 7.32 -3.84
CA VAL A 11 -5.81 6.30 -4.66
C VAL A 11 -6.09 6.61 -6.14
N ALA A 12 -5.12 7.22 -6.83
CA ALA A 12 -5.28 7.56 -8.23
C ALA A 12 -5.41 6.30 -9.11
N ARG A 13 -6.38 6.31 -10.05
CA ARG A 13 -6.61 5.22 -11.00
C ARG A 13 -5.35 4.85 -11.77
N GLU A 14 -4.60 5.84 -12.22
CA GLU A 14 -3.36 5.66 -12.97
C GLU A 14 -2.31 4.93 -12.12
N LYS A 15 -2.28 5.18 -10.81
CA LYS A 15 -1.37 4.51 -9.88
C LYS A 15 -1.67 3.02 -9.78
N ILE A 16 -2.94 2.63 -9.84
CA ILE A 16 -3.31 1.22 -9.87
C ILE A 16 -3.05 0.62 -11.24
N THR A 17 -3.66 1.19 -12.28
CA THR A 17 -3.71 0.59 -13.62
C THR A 17 -2.37 0.62 -14.36
N ARG A 18 -1.53 1.64 -14.12
CA ARG A 18 -0.24 1.82 -14.81
C ARG A 18 0.98 1.45 -13.96
N TYR A 19 0.81 1.18 -12.67
CA TYR A 19 1.93 0.81 -11.79
C TYR A 19 1.66 -0.44 -10.95
N LEU A 20 0.61 -0.47 -10.11
CA LEU A 20 0.39 -1.61 -9.19
C LEU A 20 -0.10 -2.88 -9.91
N LEU A 21 -0.87 -2.76 -10.98
CA LEU A 21 -1.38 -3.87 -11.80
C LEU A 21 -0.74 -3.94 -13.19
N ALA A 22 0.24 -3.09 -13.48
CA ALA A 22 0.95 -3.09 -14.75
C ALA A 22 2.09 -4.12 -14.76
N LEU A 23 1.82 -5.31 -15.31
CA LEU A 23 2.81 -6.40 -15.42
C LEU A 23 4.05 -6.01 -16.24
N ALA A 24 3.86 -5.19 -17.28
CA ALA A 24 4.92 -4.73 -18.18
C ALA A 24 5.77 -3.58 -17.61
N HIS A 25 5.45 -3.07 -16.41
CA HIS A 25 6.18 -1.96 -15.81
C HIS A 25 7.50 -2.46 -15.16
N PRO A 26 8.68 -1.91 -15.52
CA PRO A 26 9.98 -2.40 -15.04
C PRO A 26 10.09 -2.49 -13.51
N GLN A 27 9.53 -1.51 -12.80
CA GLN A 27 9.52 -1.45 -11.33
C GLN A 27 8.22 -1.99 -10.70
N GLY A 28 7.18 -2.21 -11.52
CA GLY A 28 5.81 -2.55 -11.08
C GLY A 28 5.47 -4.02 -11.25
N GLY A 29 6.19 -4.75 -12.12
CA GLY A 29 5.85 -6.13 -12.48
C GLY A 29 5.81 -7.12 -11.32
N SER A 30 6.66 -6.96 -10.30
CA SER A 30 6.62 -7.81 -9.09
C SER A 30 5.38 -7.54 -8.22
N LYS A 31 4.90 -6.30 -8.18
CA LYS A 31 3.67 -5.89 -7.48
C LYS A 31 2.45 -6.38 -8.24
N ALA A 32 2.45 -6.18 -9.56
CA ALA A 32 1.39 -6.66 -10.45
C ALA A 32 1.20 -8.16 -10.33
N ARG A 33 2.26 -8.97 -10.43
CA ARG A 33 2.18 -10.43 -10.23
C ARG A 33 1.62 -10.83 -8.88
N PHE A 34 1.96 -10.09 -7.83
CA PHE A 34 1.44 -10.34 -6.50
C PHE A 34 -0.07 -10.10 -6.43
N PHE A 35 -0.53 -8.90 -6.80
CA PHE A 35 -1.96 -8.57 -6.72
C PHE A 35 -2.81 -9.42 -7.68
N THR A 36 -2.34 -9.68 -8.91
CA THR A 36 -3.08 -10.50 -9.87
C THR A 36 -3.23 -11.95 -9.39
N ARG A 37 -2.27 -12.47 -8.59
CA ARG A 37 -2.38 -13.80 -7.99
C ARG A 37 -3.56 -13.90 -7.01
N PHE A 38 -4.01 -12.78 -6.46
CA PHE A 38 -5.15 -12.69 -5.55
C PHE A 38 -6.46 -12.30 -6.25
N GLY A 39 -6.49 -12.30 -7.58
CA GLY A 39 -7.70 -12.03 -8.37
C GLY A 39 -7.95 -10.55 -8.70
N PHE A 40 -7.07 -9.63 -8.28
CA PHE A 40 -7.14 -8.23 -8.68
C PHE A 40 -6.81 -8.06 -10.16
N THR A 41 -7.57 -7.21 -10.86
CA THR A 41 -7.43 -7.00 -12.30
C THR A 41 -7.53 -5.53 -12.67
N ILE A 42 -6.95 -5.13 -13.80
CA ILE A 42 -7.06 -3.74 -14.31
C ILE A 42 -8.52 -3.37 -14.59
N GLY A 43 -9.33 -4.31 -15.07
CA GLY A 43 -10.76 -4.09 -15.34
C GLY A 43 -11.59 -3.84 -14.08
N ARG A 44 -11.11 -4.30 -12.92
CA ARG A 44 -11.75 -4.12 -11.60
C ARG A 44 -10.80 -3.41 -10.63
N TRP A 45 -10.14 -2.37 -11.12
CA TRP A 45 -9.10 -1.64 -10.39
C TRP A 45 -9.63 -1.02 -9.08
N GLU A 46 -10.92 -0.67 -9.03
CA GLU A 46 -11.60 -0.12 -7.85
C GLU A 46 -11.62 -1.10 -6.68
N GLU A 47 -11.66 -2.42 -6.93
CA GLU A 47 -11.58 -3.44 -5.88
C GLU A 47 -10.25 -3.31 -5.12
N LEU A 48 -9.14 -3.09 -5.83
CA LEU A 48 -7.84 -2.86 -5.20
C LEU A 48 -7.77 -1.49 -4.51
N ALA A 49 -8.32 -0.43 -5.11
CA ALA A 49 -8.36 0.89 -4.47
C ALA A 49 -9.07 0.83 -3.13
N ASN A 50 -10.29 0.27 -3.12
CA ASN A 50 -11.12 0.18 -1.93
C ASN A 50 -10.47 -0.69 -0.85
N ALA A 51 -9.86 -1.81 -1.23
CA ALA A 51 -9.14 -2.66 -0.29
C ALA A 51 -7.96 -1.93 0.38
N LEU A 52 -7.20 -1.12 -0.37
CA LEU A 52 -6.10 -0.31 0.17
C LEU A 52 -6.58 0.87 1.04
N LEU A 53 -7.71 1.50 0.68
CA LEU A 53 -8.32 2.56 1.48
C LEU A 53 -8.84 2.00 2.82
N SER A 54 -9.59 0.90 2.77
CA SER A 54 -10.06 0.20 3.96
C SER A 54 -8.91 -0.20 4.88
N LEU A 55 -7.78 -0.64 4.33
CA LEU A 55 -6.57 -0.92 5.10
C LEU A 55 -6.09 0.34 5.84
N ALA A 56 -6.01 1.48 5.15
CA ALA A 56 -5.49 2.73 5.71
C ALA A 56 -6.40 3.34 6.78
N ILE A 57 -7.72 3.20 6.63
CA ILE A 57 -8.72 3.69 7.60
C ILE A 57 -8.70 2.87 8.89
N ASN A 58 -8.59 1.55 8.76
CA ASN A 58 -8.83 0.63 9.89
C ASN A 58 -7.57 0.28 10.69
N ASN A 59 -6.38 0.60 10.21
CA ASN A 59 -5.12 0.20 10.83
C ASN A 59 -4.28 1.40 11.27
N ASP A 60 -3.50 1.17 12.31
CA ASP A 60 -2.49 2.11 12.77
C ASP A 60 -1.26 2.09 11.84
N ALA A 61 -0.59 3.24 11.74
CA ALA A 61 0.69 3.32 11.07
C ALA A 61 1.75 2.54 11.86
N ALA A 62 2.45 1.66 11.18
CA ALA A 62 3.60 0.91 11.68
C ALA A 62 4.86 1.77 11.74
N GLU A 63 5.01 2.72 10.80
CA GLU A 63 6.11 3.68 10.77
C GLU A 63 5.59 5.05 10.34
N ILE A 64 6.18 6.11 10.88
CA ILE A 64 5.91 7.50 10.51
C ILE A 64 7.26 8.18 10.31
N GLU A 65 7.43 8.85 9.17
CA GLU A 65 8.69 9.49 8.78
C GLU A 65 8.40 10.90 8.24
N GLU A 66 8.98 11.92 8.87
CA GLU A 66 8.98 13.28 8.32
C GLU A 66 10.01 13.39 7.20
N THR A 67 9.61 14.01 6.10
CA THR A 67 10.45 14.22 4.93
C THR A 67 10.35 15.66 4.44
N GLU A 68 11.27 16.06 3.56
CA GLU A 68 11.25 17.39 2.93
C GLU A 68 9.95 17.68 2.16
N HIS A 69 9.21 16.65 1.75
CA HIS A 69 7.99 16.78 0.95
C HIS A 69 6.71 16.65 1.78
N GLY A 70 6.79 16.21 3.03
CA GLY A 70 5.63 15.93 3.87
C GLY A 70 5.88 14.76 4.82
N VAL A 71 4.81 14.28 5.45
CA VAL A 71 4.90 13.15 6.40
C VAL A 71 4.48 11.86 5.71
N LYS A 72 5.35 10.87 5.74
CA LYS A 72 5.07 9.52 5.25
C LYS A 72 4.52 8.64 6.36
N TYR A 73 3.50 7.87 6.02
CA TYR A 73 2.86 6.89 6.90
C TYR A 73 2.92 5.52 6.24
N VAL A 74 3.42 4.56 7.00
CA VAL A 74 3.49 3.16 6.60
C VAL A 74 2.39 2.41 7.31
N ILE A 75 1.54 1.72 6.55
CA ILE A 75 0.46 0.91 7.13
C ILE A 75 0.59 -0.51 6.59
N VAL A 76 0.61 -1.47 7.51
CA VAL A 76 0.73 -2.89 7.22
C VAL A 76 -0.53 -3.59 7.73
N GLY A 77 -1.12 -4.44 6.90
CA GLY A 77 -2.25 -5.26 7.30
C GLY A 77 -2.80 -6.09 6.15
N ALA A 78 -3.76 -6.95 6.47
CA ALA A 78 -4.40 -7.81 5.50
C ALA A 78 -5.46 -7.03 4.71
N ILE A 79 -5.60 -7.35 3.42
CA ILE A 79 -6.65 -6.76 2.56
C ILE A 79 -7.58 -7.85 2.05
N ASP A 80 -8.87 -7.56 1.91
CA ASP A 80 -9.81 -8.50 1.30
C ASP A 80 -9.56 -8.61 -0.20
N ALA A 81 -9.31 -9.83 -0.68
CA ALA A 81 -9.03 -10.07 -2.09
C ALA A 81 -10.21 -10.75 -2.82
N PRO A 82 -10.35 -10.53 -4.14
CA PRO A 82 -11.43 -11.11 -4.94
C PRO A 82 -11.50 -12.64 -4.94
N ASP A 83 -10.38 -13.31 -4.65
CA ASP A 83 -10.32 -14.77 -4.57
C ASP A 83 -10.67 -15.33 -3.17
N GLY A 84 -11.11 -14.47 -2.24
CA GLY A 84 -11.51 -14.82 -0.89
C GLY A 84 -10.36 -14.94 0.12
N ARG A 85 -9.11 -14.71 -0.28
CA ARG A 85 -7.96 -14.68 0.63
C ARG A 85 -7.70 -13.27 1.17
N ASN A 86 -6.87 -13.18 2.21
CA ASN A 86 -6.50 -11.90 2.82
C ASN A 86 -4.97 -11.68 2.84
N PRO A 87 -4.34 -11.31 1.71
CA PRO A 87 -2.90 -11.10 1.66
C PRO A 87 -2.43 -9.94 2.56
N LEU A 88 -1.27 -10.13 3.20
CA LEU A 88 -0.61 -9.08 3.99
C LEU A 88 0.11 -8.08 3.06
N VAL A 89 -0.28 -6.80 3.17
CA VAL A 89 0.18 -5.73 2.31
C VAL A 89 0.77 -4.60 3.14
N ARG A 90 1.87 -4.03 2.64
CA ARG A 90 2.45 -2.79 3.12
C ARG A 90 2.13 -1.66 2.16
N THR A 91 1.52 -0.62 2.68
CA THR A 91 1.21 0.62 1.98
C THR A 91 2.04 1.77 2.51
N VAL A 92 2.34 2.72 1.64
CA VAL A 92 3.00 3.98 1.98
C VAL A 92 2.11 5.10 1.51
N TRP A 93 1.73 5.95 2.45
CA TRP A 93 0.93 7.15 2.25
C TRP A 93 1.78 8.37 2.55
N GLN A 94 1.48 9.49 1.91
CA GLN A 94 2.12 10.77 2.21
C GLN A 94 1.06 11.85 2.32
N ILE A 95 1.21 12.71 3.33
CA ILE A 95 0.50 13.98 3.42
C ILE A 95 1.54 15.05 3.10
N ASP A 96 1.37 15.76 1.99
CA ASP A 96 2.31 16.79 1.55
C ASP A 96 2.18 18.04 2.42
N HIS A 97 3.28 18.78 2.62
CA HIS A 97 3.25 20.03 3.39
C HIS A 97 2.22 21.01 2.81
N GLY A 98 1.39 21.60 3.69
CA GLY A 98 0.31 22.51 3.28
C GLY A 98 -0.93 21.81 2.69
N THR A 99 -0.98 20.48 2.72
CA THR A 99 -2.17 19.69 2.37
C THR A 99 -2.64 18.85 3.55
N GLU A 100 -3.88 18.37 3.48
CA GLU A 100 -4.46 17.49 4.50
C GLU A 100 -4.85 16.12 3.96
N PHE A 101 -4.62 15.88 2.66
CA PHE A 101 -5.11 14.71 1.94
C PHE A 101 -4.01 13.66 1.78
N PRO A 102 -4.14 12.47 2.39
CA PRO A 102 -3.19 11.39 2.17
C PRO A 102 -3.25 10.88 0.74
N ARG A 103 -2.10 10.75 0.09
CA ARG A 103 -1.99 10.12 -1.23
C ARG A 103 -1.20 8.83 -1.18
N LEU A 104 -1.66 7.82 -1.92
CA LEU A 104 -0.94 6.55 -2.01
C LEU A 104 0.36 6.70 -2.81
N ILE A 105 1.49 6.47 -2.15
CA ILE A 105 2.82 6.44 -2.77
C ILE A 105 3.11 5.07 -3.39
N THR A 106 2.87 3.98 -2.66
CA THR A 106 3.05 2.61 -3.16
C THR A 106 2.31 1.59 -2.28
N ALA A 107 1.98 0.44 -2.86
CA ALA A 107 1.53 -0.76 -2.15
C ALA A 107 2.36 -1.96 -2.62
N ARG A 108 2.73 -2.86 -1.72
CA ARG A 108 3.51 -4.07 -2.03
C ARG A 108 3.23 -5.17 -1.02
N ARG A 109 3.62 -6.41 -1.34
CA ARG A 109 3.64 -7.50 -0.37
C ARG A 109 4.41 -7.05 0.88
N GLU A 110 3.89 -7.37 2.05
CA GLU A 110 4.70 -7.22 3.24
C GLU A 110 5.82 -8.28 3.22
N GLN A 111 7.03 -7.87 3.56
CA GLN A 111 8.17 -8.78 3.68
C GLN A 111 8.52 -8.85 5.16
N HIS A 112 8.30 -9.99 5.78
CA HIS A 112 8.97 -10.27 7.05
C HIS A 112 10.47 -10.23 6.78
N GLY A 113 11.16 -9.27 7.38
CA GLY A 113 12.60 -9.34 7.47
C GLY A 113 12.96 -10.63 8.19
N SER A 114 13.80 -11.46 7.59
CA SER A 114 14.65 -12.36 8.37
C SER A 114 15.41 -11.48 9.35
N THR A 115 14.97 -11.43 10.61
CA THR A 115 15.86 -11.07 11.70
C THR A 115 16.83 -12.24 11.82
N GLU A 116 17.88 -12.22 11.00
CA GLU A 116 19.01 -13.09 11.20
C GLU A 116 19.59 -12.75 12.57
N VAL A 117 19.64 -13.78 13.38
CA VAL A 117 20.13 -13.81 14.74
C VAL A 117 21.54 -13.23 14.73
N CYS A 118 21.73 -12.06 15.34
CA CYS A 118 23.06 -11.58 15.65
C CYS A 118 23.60 -12.46 16.79
N PHE A 119 24.17 -13.61 16.43
CA PHE A 119 25.04 -14.38 17.32
C PHE A 119 26.25 -13.50 17.62
N LYS A 120 26.19 -12.76 18.72
CA LYS A 120 27.38 -12.21 19.35
C LYS A 120 28.22 -13.41 19.80
N SER A 121 29.35 -13.61 19.12
CA SER A 121 30.47 -14.42 19.60
C SER A 121 31.43 -13.51 20.35
#